data_AF-A0A1B8C2B9-F1
#
_entry.id   AF-A0A1B8C2B9-F1
#
_cell.length_a   1.000
_cell.length_b   1.000
_cell.length_c   1.000
_cell.angle_alpha   90.00
_cell.angle_beta   90.00
_cell.angle_gamma   90.00
#
_symmetry.space_group_name_H-M   'P 1'
#
loop_
_entity.id
_entity.type
_entity.pdbx_description
1 polymer ?
#
loop_
_entity_poly.entity_id
_entity_poly.type
_entity_poly.pdbx_seq_one_letter_code
_entity_poly.pdbx_strand_id
1 'polypeptide(L)'
;MAGFKEDYTGVINLEDDDLVPVEIMLKYFYTSIYNEPTNESKELSDKYDVPTLMGLMEKRFKSTLGEGPTPEEYLSVVSDVYTIPTSTNPLRAIAVEYARMKFRDMMQSANLEILRATLQDVPEFAFDVLQLFVNAPLRGHCHSCDPNQSAEAL
;
A
#
# COMPACT_ATOMS: atom_id res chain seq x y z
N MET A 1 -34.24 -28.65 1.70
CA MET A 1 -32.93 -28.11 1.31
C MET A 1 -32.96 -26.62 1.56
N ALA A 2 -32.16 -26.13 2.50
CA ALA A 2 -31.97 -24.71 2.73
C ALA A 2 -30.79 -24.27 1.87
N GLY A 3 -31.08 -23.71 0.71
CA GLY A 3 -30.10 -23.07 -0.18
C GLY A 3 -30.51 -21.63 -0.37
N PHE A 4 -29.53 -20.75 -0.56
CA PHE A 4 -29.77 -19.35 -0.88
C PHE A 4 -30.55 -19.27 -2.20
N LYS A 5 -31.53 -18.37 -2.28
CA LYS A 5 -32.39 -18.26 -3.46
C LYS A 5 -31.56 -17.90 -4.70
N GLU A 6 -30.49 -17.14 -4.49
CA GLU A 6 -29.53 -16.72 -5.50
C GLU A 6 -28.78 -17.89 -6.17
N ASP A 7 -28.61 -19.01 -5.46
CA ASP A 7 -27.90 -20.21 -5.96
C ASP A 7 -28.65 -20.87 -7.13
N TYR A 8 -29.98 -20.76 -7.14
CA TYR A 8 -30.83 -21.35 -8.19
C TYR A 8 -31.20 -20.35 -9.28
N THR A 9 -31.30 -19.07 -8.94
CA THR A 9 -31.68 -18.03 -9.90
C THR A 9 -30.47 -17.51 -10.68
N GLY A 10 -29.26 -17.62 -10.12
CA GLY A 10 -28.06 -16.96 -10.65
C GLY A 10 -28.15 -15.42 -10.62
N VAL A 11 -29.14 -14.87 -9.90
CA VAL A 11 -29.43 -13.44 -9.83
C VAL A 11 -29.43 -13.03 -8.38
N ILE A 12 -28.47 -12.17 -8.02
CA ILE A 12 -28.42 -11.48 -6.73
C ILE A 12 -29.19 -10.17 -6.90
N ASN A 13 -30.23 -9.98 -6.09
CA ASN A 13 -31.01 -8.75 -6.11
C ASN A 13 -30.38 -7.73 -5.14
N LEU A 14 -30.01 -6.58 -5.67
CA LEU A 14 -29.35 -5.48 -4.95
C LEU A 14 -30.19 -4.18 -5.04
N GLU A 15 -31.53 -4.29 -5.16
CA GLU A 15 -32.43 -3.15 -5.33
C GLU A 15 -32.36 -2.09 -4.20
N ASP A 16 -31.92 -2.48 -2.99
CA ASP A 16 -31.74 -1.59 -1.85
C ASP A 16 -30.34 -0.94 -1.78
N ASP A 17 -29.42 -1.33 -2.65
CA ASP A 17 -28.06 -0.82 -2.70
C ASP A 17 -27.89 0.20 -3.84
N ASP A 18 -27.14 1.27 -3.58
CA ASP A 18 -26.85 2.26 -4.62
C ASP A 18 -25.94 1.65 -5.71
N LEU A 19 -26.28 1.92 -6.97
CA LEU A 19 -25.61 1.34 -8.14
C LEU A 19 -24.14 1.76 -8.23
N VAL A 20 -23.81 2.97 -7.77
CA VAL A 20 -22.45 3.52 -7.87
C VAL A 20 -21.45 2.75 -6.99
N PRO A 21 -21.71 2.51 -5.69
CA PRO A 21 -20.88 1.66 -4.83
C PRO A 21 -20.75 0.21 -5.33
N VAL A 22 -21.83 -0.40 -5.83
CA VAL A 22 -21.80 -1.78 -6.33
C VAL A 22 -20.90 -1.89 -7.57
N GLU A 23 -20.95 -0.91 -8.46
CA GLU A 23 -20.08 -0.85 -9.63
C GLU A 23 -18.60 -0.70 -9.25
N ILE A 24 -18.30 0.15 -8.26
CA ILE A 24 -16.94 0.32 -7.74
C ILE A 24 -16.45 -0.98 -7.09
N MET A 25 -17.29 -1.69 -6.34
CA MET A 25 -16.96 -2.98 -5.74
C MET A 25 -16.68 -4.05 -6.80
N LEU A 26 -17.49 -4.14 -7.85
CA LEU A 26 -17.26 -5.07 -8.96
C LEU A 26 -15.98 -4.73 -9.74
N LYS A 27 -15.71 -3.45 -9.99
CA LYS A 27 -14.43 -3.01 -10.59
C LYS A 27 -13.25 -3.32 -9.67
N TYR A 28 -13.37 -3.14 -8.36
CA TYR A 28 -12.34 -3.53 -7.41
C TYR A 28 -12.04 -5.04 -7.49
N PHE A 29 -13.08 -5.88 -7.45
CA PHE A 29 -12.92 -7.34 -7.50
C PHE A 29 -12.35 -7.86 -8.81
N TYR A 30 -12.70 -7.24 -9.95
CA TYR A 30 -12.33 -7.76 -11.27
C TYR A 30 -11.19 -7.02 -11.98
N THR A 31 -10.94 -5.74 -11.68
CA THR A 31 -9.95 -4.93 -12.41
C THR A 31 -8.85 -4.31 -11.53
N SER A 32 -9.04 -4.17 -10.21
CA SER A 32 -8.06 -3.54 -9.29
C SER A 32 -7.64 -2.11 -9.69
N ILE A 33 -8.46 -1.35 -10.42
CA ILE A 33 -8.20 0.05 -10.79
C ILE A 33 -9.27 0.94 -10.17
N TYR A 34 -8.84 2.00 -9.50
CA TYR A 34 -9.71 2.94 -8.77
C TYR A 34 -9.89 4.25 -9.55
N ASN A 35 -11.12 4.78 -9.51
CA ASN A 35 -11.41 6.21 -9.64
C ASN A 35 -12.29 6.57 -8.42
N GLU A 36 -11.99 7.69 -7.75
CA GLU A 36 -12.46 8.07 -6.39
C GLU A 36 -13.96 7.89 -6.10
N PRO A 37 -14.35 7.50 -4.85
CA PRO A 37 -15.72 7.48 -4.41
C PRO A 37 -16.06 8.77 -3.64
N THR A 38 -17.20 9.31 -4.02
CA THR A 38 -17.96 10.32 -3.28
C THR A 38 -18.41 9.80 -1.90
N ASN A 39 -18.87 10.74 -1.06
CA ASN A 39 -19.14 10.64 0.38
C ASN A 39 -20.04 9.48 0.88
N GLU A 40 -20.55 8.62 0.00
CA GLU A 40 -21.39 7.45 0.30
C GLU A 40 -20.57 6.19 0.64
N SER A 41 -19.26 6.20 0.40
CA SER A 41 -18.33 5.09 0.69
C SER A 41 -18.14 4.79 2.18
N LYS A 42 -18.55 5.71 3.08
CA LYS A 42 -18.39 5.54 4.53
C LYS A 42 -19.37 4.54 5.13
N GLU A 43 -20.60 4.47 4.63
CA GLU A 43 -21.62 3.54 5.16
C GLU A 43 -21.39 2.08 4.70
N LEU A 44 -20.69 1.87 3.57
CA LEU A 44 -20.32 0.52 3.12
C LEU A 44 -19.15 -0.09 3.89
N SER A 45 -18.25 0.72 4.44
CA SER A 45 -17.10 0.22 5.23
C SER A 45 -17.56 -0.64 6.42
N ASP A 46 -18.65 -0.23 7.06
CA ASP A 46 -19.25 -0.94 8.21
C ASP A 46 -20.07 -2.17 7.76
N LYS A 47 -20.56 -2.20 6.51
CA LYS A 47 -21.32 -3.33 5.94
C LYS A 47 -20.43 -4.48 5.42
N TYR A 48 -19.17 -4.20 5.05
CA TYR A 48 -18.27 -5.17 4.38
C TYR A 48 -16.98 -5.52 5.14
N ASP A 49 -16.89 -5.22 6.45
CA ASP A 49 -15.78 -5.61 7.33
C ASP A 49 -14.38 -5.18 6.82
N VAL A 50 -14.21 -3.85 6.69
CA VAL A 50 -13.00 -3.18 6.21
C VAL A 50 -11.66 -3.56 6.89
N PRO A 51 -11.58 -3.99 8.16
CA PRO A 51 -10.34 -4.54 8.72
C PRO A 51 -9.79 -5.73 7.92
N THR A 52 -10.69 -6.59 7.41
CA THR A 52 -10.34 -7.75 6.60
C THR A 52 -9.81 -7.31 5.23
N LEU A 53 -10.37 -6.24 4.66
CA LEU A 53 -9.93 -5.65 3.39
C LEU A 53 -8.51 -5.05 3.50
N MET A 54 -8.24 -4.32 4.58
CA MET A 54 -6.92 -3.71 4.81
C MET A 54 -5.83 -4.79 4.99
N GLY A 55 -6.15 -5.89 5.70
CA GLY A 55 -5.25 -7.03 5.83
C GLY A 55 -4.95 -7.72 4.49
N LEU A 56 -5.92 -7.79 3.58
CA LEU A 56 -5.71 -8.33 2.22
C LEU A 56 -4.84 -7.38 1.37
N MET A 57 -5.08 -6.08 1.45
CA MET A 57 -4.25 -5.06 0.79
C MET A 57 -2.80 -5.13 1.27
N GLU A 58 -2.58 -5.20 2.58
CA GLU A 58 -1.24 -5.35 3.16
C GLU A 58 -0.54 -6.61 2.65
N LYS A 59 -1.23 -7.76 2.63
CA LYS A 59 -0.68 -9.02 2.14
C LYS A 59 -0.30 -8.93 0.66
N ARG A 60 -1.18 -8.35 -0.17
CA ARG A 60 -0.94 -8.19 -1.61
C ARG A 60 0.22 -7.24 -1.86
N PHE A 61 0.25 -6.10 -1.15
CA PHE A 61 1.31 -5.11 -1.28
C PHE A 61 2.68 -5.70 -0.93
N LYS A 62 2.79 -6.42 0.18
CA LYS A 62 4.02 -7.16 0.54
C LYS A 62 4.42 -8.19 -0.53
N SER A 63 3.45 -8.91 -1.09
CA SER A 63 3.71 -9.89 -2.16
C SER A 63 4.29 -9.22 -3.40
N THR A 64 3.66 -8.13 -3.86
CA THR A 64 4.13 -7.37 -5.03
C THR A 64 5.54 -6.83 -4.79
N LEU A 65 5.82 -6.26 -3.62
CA LEU A 65 7.18 -5.80 -3.28
C LEU A 65 8.20 -6.95 -3.24
N GLY A 66 7.78 -8.14 -2.81
CA GLY A 66 8.61 -9.35 -2.79
C GLY A 66 8.94 -9.90 -4.18
N GLU A 67 8.08 -9.66 -5.17
CA GLU A 67 8.32 -10.00 -6.59
C GLU A 67 9.37 -9.07 -7.23
N GLY A 68 9.67 -7.93 -6.60
CA GLY A 68 10.70 -6.99 -7.05
C GLY A 68 10.22 -6.07 -8.17
N PRO A 69 9.26 -5.17 -7.90
CA PRO A 69 8.77 -4.22 -8.89
C PRO A 69 9.88 -3.26 -9.29
N THR A 70 9.76 -2.67 -10.48
CA THR A 70 10.64 -1.59 -10.88
C THR A 70 10.48 -0.40 -9.92
N PRO A 71 11.52 0.43 -9.74
CA PRO A 71 11.39 1.61 -8.89
C PRO A 71 10.30 2.59 -9.35
N GLU A 72 10.03 2.65 -10.66
CA GLU A 72 8.95 3.50 -11.21
C GLU A 72 7.57 3.01 -10.78
N GLU A 73 7.32 1.70 -10.90
CA GLU A 73 6.07 1.06 -10.45
C GLU A 73 5.88 1.19 -8.94
N TYR A 74 6.97 1.09 -8.17
CA TYR A 74 6.91 1.30 -6.73
C TYR A 74 6.64 2.77 -6.37
N LEU A 75 7.30 3.73 -7.03
CA LEU A 75 7.15 5.15 -6.71
C LEU A 75 5.79 5.71 -7.14
N SER A 76 5.17 5.16 -8.18
CA SER A 76 3.82 5.57 -8.60
C SER A 76 2.76 5.27 -7.52
N VAL A 77 2.89 4.13 -6.83
CA VAL A 77 1.94 3.74 -5.77
C VAL A 77 2.18 4.44 -4.43
N VAL A 78 3.31 5.15 -4.25
CA VAL A 78 3.58 5.90 -3.01
C VAL A 78 2.55 7.00 -2.81
N SER A 79 2.18 7.75 -3.84
CA SER A 79 1.19 8.83 -3.72
C SER A 79 -0.16 8.25 -3.25
N ASP A 80 -0.61 7.17 -3.87
CA ASP A 80 -1.84 6.46 -3.50
C ASP A 80 -1.82 5.99 -2.04
N VAL A 81 -0.71 5.39 -1.59
CA VAL A 81 -0.55 4.98 -0.18
C VAL A 81 -0.69 6.16 0.76
N TYR A 82 -0.20 7.35 0.40
CA TYR A 82 -0.28 8.53 1.26
C TYR A 82 -1.64 9.23 1.24
N THR A 83 -2.51 8.96 0.26
CA THR A 83 -3.92 9.42 0.29
C THR A 83 -4.74 8.77 1.42
N ILE A 84 -4.37 7.55 1.85
CA ILE A 84 -5.10 6.83 2.89
C ILE A 84 -4.78 7.43 4.28
N PRO A 85 -5.79 7.73 5.12
CA PRO A 85 -5.59 8.30 6.45
C PRO A 85 -4.63 7.51 7.34
N THR A 86 -3.68 8.21 7.98
CA THR A 86 -2.58 7.61 8.75
C THR A 86 -3.04 6.64 9.84
N SER A 87 -4.15 6.91 10.51
CA SER A 87 -4.68 6.07 11.61
C SER A 87 -5.08 4.66 11.19
N THR A 88 -5.32 4.44 9.91
CA THR A 88 -5.81 3.16 9.36
C THR A 88 -4.88 2.58 8.30
N ASN A 89 -3.67 3.10 8.15
CA ASN A 89 -2.83 2.84 6.99
C ASN A 89 -1.55 2.05 7.34
N PRO A 90 -1.63 0.71 7.37
CA PRO A 90 -0.45 -0.15 7.55
C PRO A 90 0.48 -0.13 6.32
N LEU A 91 -0.01 0.30 5.15
CA LEU A 91 0.76 0.32 3.90
C LEU A 91 1.89 1.35 3.92
N ARG A 92 1.71 2.47 4.63
CA ARG A 92 2.77 3.48 4.81
C ARG A 92 4.04 2.88 5.40
N ALA A 93 3.92 2.12 6.49
CA ALA A 93 5.08 1.50 7.13
C ALA A 93 5.81 0.55 6.16
N ILE A 94 5.06 -0.27 5.43
CA ILE A 94 5.60 -1.23 4.46
C ILE A 94 6.29 -0.51 3.29
N ALA A 95 5.66 0.54 2.77
CA ALA A 95 6.22 1.35 1.70
C ALA A 95 7.54 1.99 2.15
N VAL A 96 7.58 2.58 3.34
CA VAL A 96 8.76 3.24 3.90
C VAL A 96 9.90 2.26 4.17
N GLU A 97 9.58 1.06 4.68
CA GLU A 97 10.57 -0.02 4.86
C GLU A 97 11.20 -0.45 3.52
N TYR A 98 10.37 -0.64 2.48
CA TYR A 98 10.87 -0.98 1.15
C TYR A 98 11.70 0.14 0.54
N ALA A 99 11.23 1.39 0.65
CA ALA A 99 11.96 2.57 0.21
C ALA A 99 13.37 2.58 0.80
N ARG A 100 13.46 2.35 2.12
CA ARG A 100 14.71 2.34 2.85
C ARG A 100 15.67 1.25 2.35
N MET A 101 15.18 0.05 2.08
CA MET A 101 16.00 -1.05 1.54
C MET A 101 16.53 -0.74 0.15
N LYS A 102 15.74 -0.06 -0.69
CA LYS A 102 16.08 0.25 -2.09
C LYS A 102 16.60 1.67 -2.30
N PHE A 103 16.71 2.46 -1.24
CA PHE A 103 16.98 3.90 -1.34
C PHE A 103 18.29 4.20 -2.06
N ARG A 104 19.35 3.47 -1.69
CA ARG A 104 20.66 3.58 -2.35
C ARG A 104 20.56 3.28 -3.84
N ASP A 105 19.86 2.21 -4.22
CA ASP A 105 19.73 1.79 -5.61
C ASP A 105 18.98 2.84 -6.43
N MET A 106 17.90 3.40 -5.88
CA MET A 106 17.12 4.48 -6.51
C MET A 106 17.94 5.77 -6.68
N MET A 107 18.80 6.10 -5.72
CA MET A 107 19.68 7.27 -5.79
C MET A 107 20.82 7.13 -6.82
N GLN A 108 21.21 5.89 -7.15
CA GLN A 108 22.32 5.60 -8.08
C GLN A 108 21.84 5.24 -9.48
N SER A 109 20.53 5.20 -9.73
CA SER A 109 19.95 4.82 -11.01
C SER A 109 19.37 6.03 -11.78
N ALA A 110 18.91 5.78 -13.01
CA ALA A 110 18.15 6.75 -13.79
C ALA A 110 16.83 7.19 -13.13
N ASN A 111 16.41 6.51 -12.05
CA ASN A 111 15.17 6.79 -11.34
C ASN A 111 15.30 7.93 -10.32
N LEU A 112 16.48 8.55 -10.20
CA LEU A 112 16.70 9.66 -9.28
C LEU A 112 15.72 10.82 -9.50
N GLU A 113 15.41 11.15 -10.76
CA GLU A 113 14.46 12.21 -11.08
C GLU A 113 13.03 11.85 -10.67
N ILE A 114 12.65 10.58 -10.84
CA ILE A 114 11.34 10.06 -10.42
C ILE A 114 11.24 10.09 -8.90
N LEU A 115 12.29 9.62 -8.20
CA LEU A 115 12.37 9.71 -6.75
C LEU A 115 12.27 11.16 -6.27
N ARG A 116 13.00 12.11 -6.89
CA ARG A 116 12.90 13.53 -6.55
C ARG A 116 11.48 14.05 -6.73
N ALA A 117 10.82 13.72 -7.84
CA ALA A 117 9.45 14.13 -8.09
C ALA A 117 8.50 13.58 -7.03
N THR A 118 8.60 12.29 -6.68
CA THR A 118 7.79 11.67 -5.61
C THR A 118 8.04 12.31 -4.25
N LEU A 119 9.29 12.64 -3.90
CA LEU A 119 9.61 13.30 -2.64
C LEU A 119 9.12 14.76 -2.58
N GLN A 120 8.97 15.41 -3.74
CA GLN A 120 8.37 16.75 -3.84
C GLN A 120 6.85 16.72 -3.76
N ASP A 121 6.22 15.71 -4.37
CA ASP A 121 4.77 15.51 -4.36
C ASP A 121 4.27 15.03 -3.00
N VAL A 122 5.03 14.15 -2.34
CA VAL A 122 4.68 13.52 -1.06
C VAL A 122 5.80 13.77 -0.04
N PRO A 123 5.92 14.99 0.53
CA PRO A 123 6.99 15.31 1.46
C PRO A 123 6.94 14.48 2.76
N GLU A 124 5.75 14.08 3.21
CA GLU A 124 5.56 13.20 4.37
C GLU A 124 6.29 11.86 4.19
N PHE A 125 6.30 11.33 2.97
CA PHE A 125 7.05 10.11 2.66
C PHE A 125 8.54 10.30 2.86
N ALA A 126 9.09 11.45 2.45
CA ALA A 126 10.49 11.78 2.69
C ALA A 126 10.82 11.80 4.19
N PHE A 127 9.96 12.44 5.00
CA PHE A 127 10.13 12.50 6.44
C PHE A 127 10.05 11.11 7.08
N ASP A 128 9.07 10.29 6.69
CA ASP A 128 8.91 8.95 7.25
C ASP A 128 10.12 8.06 6.93
N VAL A 129 10.69 8.15 5.72
CA VAL A 129 11.92 7.44 5.34
C VAL A 129 13.11 7.91 6.19
N LEU A 130 13.32 9.23 6.31
CA LEU A 130 14.41 9.79 7.11
C LEU A 130 14.27 9.41 8.60
N GLN A 131 13.06 9.48 9.14
CA GLN A 131 12.76 9.10 10.51
C GLN A 131 13.03 7.60 10.74
N LEU A 132 12.73 6.75 9.76
CA LEU A 132 13.05 5.32 9.84
C LEU A 132 14.57 5.07 9.85
N PHE A 133 15.34 5.84 9.08
CA PHE A 133 16.81 5.76 9.12
C PHE A 133 17.38 6.17 10.49
N VAL A 134 16.82 7.20 11.11
CA VAL A 134 17.24 7.68 12.45
C VAL A 134 16.86 6.69 13.54
N ASN A 135 15.62 6.19 13.53
CA ASN A 135 15.07 5.41 14.64
C ASN A 135 15.48 3.94 14.62
N ALA A 136 15.86 3.39 13.47
CA ALA A 136 16.14 1.96 13.35
C ALA A 136 17.42 1.71 12.54
N PRO A 137 18.64 2.00 13.04
CA PRO A 137 19.88 1.91 12.26
C PRO A 137 20.02 0.62 11.45
N LEU A 138 20.56 0.72 10.22
CA LEU A 138 20.78 -0.46 9.38
C LEU A 138 21.75 -1.39 10.11
N ARG A 139 21.35 -2.65 10.31
CA ARG A 139 22.23 -3.65 10.92
C ARG A 139 23.03 -4.35 9.85
N GLY A 140 24.34 -4.29 9.99
CA GLY A 140 25.29 -4.91 9.08
C GLY A 140 26.02 -6.08 9.73
N HIS A 141 26.66 -6.89 8.89
CA HIS A 141 27.69 -7.81 9.36
C HIS A 141 29.02 -7.06 9.42
N CYS A 142 29.55 -6.81 10.62
CA CYS A 142 30.92 -6.34 10.77
C CYS A 142 31.86 -7.54 10.83
N HIS A 143 32.87 -7.58 9.97
CA HIS A 143 33.88 -8.65 9.98
C HIS A 143 34.70 -8.73 11.27
N SER A 144 34.78 -7.63 12.04
CA SER A 144 35.61 -7.51 13.23
C SER A 144 34.82 -7.43 14.54
N CYS A 145 33.49 -7.28 14.48
CA CYS A 145 32.70 -6.74 15.59
C CYS A 145 31.44 -7.57 15.94
N ASP A 146 31.31 -8.80 15.42
CA ASP A 146 30.10 -9.65 15.45
C ASP A 146 28.99 -9.29 14.43
N PRO A 147 28.11 -10.25 14.06
CA PRO A 147 26.93 -9.99 13.22
C PRO A 147 25.90 -9.07 13.91
N ASN A 148 25.11 -8.35 13.10
CA ASN A 148 24.02 -7.47 13.53
C ASN A 148 24.42 -6.17 14.26
N GLN A 149 25.61 -5.66 13.98
CA GLN A 149 26.02 -4.36 14.52
C GLN A 149 25.27 -3.22 13.83
N SER A 150 24.84 -2.23 14.61
CA SER A 150 24.28 -1.00 14.06
C SER A 150 25.35 -0.27 13.26
N ALA A 151 25.10 -0.05 11.97
CA ALA A 151 25.92 0.85 11.17
C ALA A 151 25.52 2.29 11.51
N GLU A 152 26.47 3.09 11.99
CA GLU A 152 26.31 4.54 12.03
C GLU A 152 26.23 5.06 10.59
N ALA A 153 25.36 6.04 10.36
CA ALA A 153 25.33 6.76 9.09
C ALA A 153 26.63 7.59 8.96
N LEU A 154 27.37 7.38 7.88
CA LEU A 154 28.59 8.11 7.54
C LEU A 154 28.32 9.60 7.29
#